data_AF-A0A8T4Z426-F1
#
_entry.id   AF-A0A8T4Z426-F1
#
_cell.length_a   1.000
_cell.length_b   1.000
_cell.length_c   1.000
_cell.angle_alpha   90.00
_cell.angle_beta   90.00
_cell.angle_gamma   90.00
#
_symmetry.space_group_name_H-M   'P 1'
#
loop_
_entity.id
_entity.type
_entity.pdbx_description
1 polymer ?
#
loop_
_entity_poly.entity_id
_entity_poly.type
_entity_poly.pdbx_seq_one_letter_code
_entity_poly.pdbx_strand_id
1 'polypeptide(L)'
;MADIGFLKRTIIEAVISTYNVEGQPNAAPMGVKTEDMQRIIIKPYTSSLTYKNLKLKKCAVINLTSNPELYYRTSFKEASSDNRIPLEWFERAEVVDAPRLRMAGKL
;
A
#
# COMPACT_ATOMS: atom_id res chain seq x y z
N MET A 1 6.49 16.20 4.45
CA MET A 1 5.61 15.52 3.44
C MET A 1 5.86 16.02 2.02
N ALA A 2 6.18 17.31 1.79
CA ALA A 2 6.56 17.78 0.45
C ALA A 2 7.82 17.08 -0.09
N ASP A 3 8.79 16.83 0.79
CA ASP A 3 10.07 16.18 0.46
C ASP A 3 9.92 14.71 0.01
N ILE A 4 8.75 14.11 0.24
CA ILE A 4 8.43 12.73 -0.14
C ILE A 4 7.34 12.67 -1.23
N GLY A 5 7.13 13.77 -1.98
CA GLY A 5 6.28 13.78 -3.18
C GLY A 5 4.79 14.08 -2.94
N PHE A 6 4.38 14.43 -1.71
CA PHE A 6 3.02 14.91 -1.49
C PHE A 6 2.92 16.41 -1.78
N LEU A 7 1.93 16.79 -2.60
CA LEU A 7 1.51 18.17 -2.78
C LEU A 7 0.18 18.40 -2.06
N LYS A 8 0.01 19.58 -1.48
CA LYS A 8 -1.21 19.93 -0.74
C LYS A 8 -2.43 19.84 -1.65
N ARG A 9 -3.49 19.16 -1.19
CA ARG A 9 -4.74 18.92 -1.93
C ARG A 9 -4.58 18.10 -3.23
N THR A 10 -3.46 17.40 -3.39
CA THR A 10 -3.24 16.47 -4.50
C THR A 10 -3.55 15.03 -4.07
N ILE A 11 -4.07 14.26 -5.00
CA ILE A 11 -4.14 12.80 -4.90
C ILE A 11 -2.91 12.26 -5.62
N ILE A 12 -2.12 11.44 -4.94
CA ILE A 12 -1.05 10.67 -5.56
C ILE A 12 -1.44 9.20 -5.55
N GLU A 13 -1.10 8.49 -6.61
CA GLU A 13 -1.25 7.04 -6.64
C GLU A 13 -0.06 6.40 -5.93
N ALA A 14 -0.35 5.42 -5.08
CA ALA A 14 0.65 4.65 -4.37
C ALA A 14 0.16 3.22 -4.16
N VAL A 15 1.07 2.30 -3.85
CA VAL A 15 0.70 0.93 -3.48
C VAL A 15 0.60 0.83 -1.96
N ILE A 16 -0.60 0.52 -1.47
CA ILE A 16 -0.85 0.33 -0.04
C ILE A 16 -0.68 -1.13 0.33
N SER A 17 0.18 -1.41 1.30
CA SER A 17 0.43 -2.77 1.78
C SER A 17 0.05 -2.94 3.26
N THR A 18 -0.56 -4.07 3.57
CA THR A 18 -1.18 -4.39 4.87
C THR A 18 -0.98 -5.86 5.19
N TYR A 19 -1.00 -6.22 6.48
CA TYR A 19 -1.13 -7.62 6.90
C TYR A 19 -2.59 -7.96 7.16
N ASN A 20 -2.99 -9.19 6.84
CA ASN A 20 -4.23 -9.76 7.34
C ASN A 20 -4.08 -10.24 8.80
N VAL A 21 -5.11 -10.89 9.36
CA VAL A 21 -5.11 -11.40 10.73
C VAL A 21 -4.06 -12.50 10.94
N GLU A 22 -3.75 -13.28 9.90
CA GLU A 22 -2.76 -14.37 9.89
C GLU A 22 -1.33 -13.87 9.63
N GLY A 23 -1.13 -12.55 9.45
CA GLY A 23 0.18 -11.97 9.14
C GLY A 23 0.62 -12.13 7.69
N GLN A 24 -0.26 -12.57 6.78
CA GLN A 24 0.05 -12.65 5.35
C GLN A 24 -0.04 -11.26 4.70
N PRO A 25 0.92 -10.91 3.83
CA PRO A 25 0.96 -9.62 3.20
C PRO A 25 -0.11 -9.49 2.10
N ASN A 26 -0.63 -8.28 1.96
CA ASN A 26 -1.51 -7.87 0.89
C ASN A 26 -1.04 -6.50 0.38
N ALA A 27 -1.12 -6.27 -0.93
CA ALA A 27 -0.90 -4.96 -1.54
C ALA A 27 -1.98 -4.66 -2.59
N ALA A 28 -2.31 -3.36 -2.73
CA ALA A 28 -3.22 -2.85 -3.75
C ALA A 28 -2.96 -1.35 -4.00
N PRO A 29 -3.08 -0.85 -5.25
CA PRO A 29 -3.00 0.58 -5.52
C PRO A 29 -4.16 1.36 -4.92
N MET A 30 -3.86 2.57 -4.43
CA MET A 30 -4.87 3.51 -3.94
C MET A 30 -4.42 4.95 -4.15
N GLY A 31 -5.41 5.82 -4.40
CA GLY A 31 -5.26 7.25 -4.27
C GLY A 31 -5.03 7.64 -2.81
N VAL A 32 -3.93 8.35 -2.57
CA VAL A 32 -3.51 8.89 -1.28
C VAL A 32 -3.58 10.41 -1.36
N LYS A 33 -4.34 11.04 -0.45
CA LYS A 33 -4.45 12.50 -0.39
C LYS A 33 -3.97 13.04 0.94
N THR A 34 -3.61 14.32 0.93
CA THR A 34 -3.41 15.11 2.14
C THR A 34 -4.08 16.47 2.01
N GLU A 35 -4.75 16.90 3.08
CA GLU A 35 -5.46 18.19 3.12
C GLU A 35 -4.57 19.30 3.69
N ASP A 36 -3.74 18.95 4.68
CA ASP A 36 -2.97 19.87 5.52
C ASP A 36 -1.49 19.46 5.67
N MET A 37 -1.01 18.45 4.93
CA MET A 37 0.35 17.89 5.04
C MET A 37 0.68 17.28 6.41
N GLN A 38 -0.33 17.12 7.29
CA GLN A 38 -0.22 16.48 8.60
C GLN A 38 -0.93 15.13 8.61
N ARG A 39 -2.05 15.04 7.87
CA ARG A 39 -2.84 13.82 7.78
C ARG A 39 -2.84 13.26 6.37
N ILE A 40 -2.67 11.95 6.31
CA ILE A 40 -2.85 11.16 5.10
C ILE A 40 -4.24 10.54 5.13
N ILE A 41 -4.95 10.62 4.01
CA ILE A 41 -6.27 10.04 3.84
C ILE A 41 -6.21 9.09 2.64
N ILE A 42 -6.60 7.84 2.88
CA ILE A 42 -6.88 6.84 1.84
C ILE A 42 -8.35 6.44 1.92
N LYS A 43 -8.95 6.13 0.76
CA LYS A 43 -10.36 5.71 0.66
C LYS A 43 -10.44 4.35 -0.04
N PRO A 44 -10.06 3.26 0.64
CA PRO A 44 -10.16 1.92 0.08
C PRO A 44 -11.62 1.56 -0.20
N TYR A 45 -11.89 0.77 -1.24
CA TYR A 45 -13.19 0.13 -1.42
C TYR A 45 -13.52 -0.76 -0.22
N THR A 46 -14.74 -0.69 0.30
CA THR A 46 -15.16 -1.42 1.51
C THR A 46 -15.18 -2.94 1.33
N SER A 47 -15.26 -3.43 0.09
CA SER A 47 -15.13 -4.84 -0.26
C SER A 47 -13.69 -5.34 -0.27
N SER A 48 -12.70 -4.44 -0.35
CA SER A 48 -11.29 -4.81 -0.52
C SER A 48 -10.68 -5.47 0.73
N LEU A 49 -9.71 -6.36 0.51
CA LEU A 49 -8.92 -6.93 1.60
C LEU A 49 -8.15 -5.85 2.37
N THR A 50 -7.66 -4.81 1.68
CA THR A 50 -6.99 -3.67 2.31
C THR A 50 -7.90 -2.96 3.33
N TYR A 51 -9.18 -2.70 3.00
CA TYR A 51 -10.12 -2.11 3.95
C TYR A 51 -10.35 -3.01 5.17
N LYS A 52 -10.57 -4.31 4.95
CA LYS A 52 -10.74 -5.30 6.03
C LYS A 52 -9.53 -5.31 6.97
N ASN A 53 -8.32 -5.36 6.41
CA ASN A 53 -7.07 -5.34 7.17
C ASN A 53 -6.93 -4.03 7.98
N LEU A 54 -7.19 -2.87 7.37
CA LEU A 54 -7.14 -1.57 8.05
C LEU A 54 -8.19 -1.45 9.17
N LYS A 55 -9.38 -2.03 9.00
CA LYS A 55 -10.42 -2.06 10.03
C LYS A 55 -9.94 -2.81 11.29
N LEU A 56 -9.21 -3.91 11.10
CA LEU A 56 -8.73 -4.79 12.17
C LEU A 56 -7.40 -4.31 12.78
N LYS A 57 -6.38 -4.06 11.96
CA LYS A 57 -4.99 -3.85 12.39
C LYS A 57 -4.59 -2.39 12.53
N LYS A 58 -5.31 -1.46 11.89
CA LYS A 58 -4.99 -0.01 11.87
C LYS A 58 -3.57 0.33 11.37
N CYS A 59 -2.92 -0.60 10.66
CA CYS A 59 -1.55 -0.49 10.20
C CYS A 59 -1.48 -0.67 8.68
N ALA A 60 -0.64 0.14 8.02
CA ALA A 60 -0.32 0.04 6.61
C ALA A 60 1.01 0.72 6.29
N VAL A 61 1.60 0.36 5.15
CA VAL A 61 2.69 1.12 4.51
C VAL A 61 2.20 1.71 3.20
N ILE A 62 2.60 2.95 2.93
CA ILE A 62 2.40 3.62 1.64
C ILE A 62 3.70 3.47 0.85
N ASN A 63 3.67 2.68 -0.22
CA ASN A 63 4.82 2.43 -1.06
C ASN A 63 4.77 3.36 -2.26
N LEU A 64 5.60 4.40 -2.24
CA LEU A 64 5.75 5.32 -3.36
C LEU A 64 6.65 4.68 -4.42
N THR A 65 6.15 4.62 -5.65
CA THR A 65 6.87 4.05 -6.77
C THR A 65 6.34 4.62 -8.08
N SER A 66 7.25 4.76 -9.05
CA SER A 66 6.94 5.07 -10.45
C SER A 66 6.98 3.82 -11.34
N ASN A 67 7.20 2.63 -10.78
CA ASN A 67 7.27 1.38 -11.54
C ASN A 67 5.85 0.89 -11.89
N PRO A 68 5.42 0.96 -13.17
CA PRO A 68 4.08 0.56 -13.58
C PRO A 68 3.79 -0.93 -13.34
N GLU A 69 4.80 -1.78 -13.36
CA GLU A 69 4.66 -3.22 -13.12
C GLU A 69 4.12 -3.50 -11.71
N LEU A 70 4.57 -2.72 -10.71
CA LEU A 70 4.06 -2.87 -9.34
C LEU A 70 2.57 -2.53 -9.25
N TYR A 71 2.11 -1.50 -9.95
CA TYR A 71 0.68 -1.17 -10.02
C TYR A 71 -0.12 -2.26 -10.70
N TYR A 72 0.37 -2.78 -11.82
CA TYR A 72 -0.28 -3.85 -12.57
C TYR A 72 -0.43 -5.12 -11.72
N ARG A 73 0.68 -5.64 -11.18
CA ARG A 73 0.67 -6.89 -10.39
C ARG A 73 -0.15 -6.80 -9.12
N THR A 74 -0.14 -5.64 -8.47
CA THR A 74 -0.87 -5.45 -7.20
C THR A 74 -2.37 -5.20 -7.43
N SER A 75 -2.76 -4.75 -8.63
CA SER A 75 -4.16 -4.64 -9.05
C SER A 75 -4.73 -5.99 -9.46
N PHE A 76 -4.02 -6.72 -10.33
CA PHE A 76 -4.50 -7.95 -10.97
C PHE A 76 -3.88 -9.21 -10.34
N LYS A 77 -3.75 -9.23 -9.02
CA LYS A 77 -3.18 -10.38 -8.29
C LYS A 77 -3.98 -11.67 -8.47
N GLU A 78 -5.25 -11.61 -8.83
CA GLU A 78 -6.09 -12.79 -9.14
C GLU A 78 -5.86 -13.34 -10.56
N ALA A 79 -5.04 -12.66 -11.38
CA ALA A 79 -4.68 -13.09 -12.72
C ALA A 79 -3.31 -13.82 -12.77
N SER A 80 -2.57 -13.87 -11.65
CA SER A 80 -1.36 -14.70 -11.56
C SER A 80 -1.73 -16.15 -11.28
N SER A 81 -0.88 -17.09 -11.71
CA SER A 81 -1.14 -18.54 -11.57
C SER A 81 -1.34 -19.01 -10.12
N ASP A 82 -0.88 -18.24 -9.15
CA ASP A 82 -1.00 -18.48 -7.71
C ASP A 82 -2.03 -17.57 -7.01
N ASN A 83 -2.72 -16.71 -7.77
CA ASN A 83 -3.60 -15.64 -7.30
C ASN A 83 -2.97 -14.73 -6.21
N ARG A 84 -1.64 -14.62 -6.17
CA ARG A 84 -0.89 -13.95 -5.10
C ARG A 84 0.25 -13.10 -5.63
N ILE A 85 0.63 -12.13 -4.80
CA ILE A 85 1.84 -11.35 -5.03
C ILE A 85 2.99 -12.13 -4.38
N PRO A 86 4.14 -12.30 -5.05
CA PRO A 86 5.23 -13.10 -4.50
C PRO A 86 5.69 -12.58 -3.13
N LEU A 87 5.85 -13.49 -2.16
CA LEU A 87 6.14 -13.12 -0.77
C LEU A 87 7.50 -12.43 -0.64
N GLU A 88 8.46 -12.78 -1.50
CA GLU A 88 9.78 -12.19 -1.55
C GLU A 88 9.77 -10.70 -1.91
N TRP A 89 8.67 -10.18 -2.48
CA TRP A 89 8.50 -8.75 -2.72
C TRP A 89 8.29 -7.96 -1.43
N PHE A 90 7.94 -8.63 -0.33
CA PHE A 90 7.62 -8.00 0.93
C PHE A 90 8.76 -8.11 1.94
N GLU A 91 8.86 -7.09 2.79
CA GLU A 91 9.62 -7.12 4.03
C GLU A 91 8.84 -6.43 5.14
N ARG A 92 9.12 -6.75 6.40
CA ARG A 92 8.46 -6.10 7.53
C ARG A 92 8.94 -4.65 7.63
N ALA A 93 8.01 -3.70 7.81
CA ALA A 93 8.37 -2.32 8.10
C ALA A 93 8.91 -2.18 9.54
N GLU A 94 9.83 -1.24 9.74
CA GLU A 94 10.53 -1.07 11.02
C GLU A 94 9.63 -0.48 12.11
N VAL A 95 8.72 0.42 11.74
CA VAL A 95 7.98 1.28 12.69
C VAL A 95 6.49 0.94 12.82
N VAL A 96 5.97 0.02 12.01
CA VAL A 96 4.54 -0.31 11.96
C VAL A 96 4.33 -1.79 11.63
N ASP A 97 3.28 -2.42 12.18
CA ASP A 97 2.91 -3.81 11.86
C ASP A 97 2.24 -3.92 10.48
N ALA A 98 3.02 -3.66 9.44
CA ALA A 98 2.62 -3.79 8.04
C ALA A 98 3.82 -4.19 7.17
N PRO A 99 3.59 -4.84 6.01
CA PRO A 99 4.65 -5.14 5.07
C PRO A 99 4.97 -3.91 4.23
N ARG A 100 6.22 -3.79 3.80
CA ARG A 100 6.78 -2.84 2.83
C ARG A 100 7.16 -3.61 1.57
N LEU A 101 7.03 -2.99 0.39
CA LEU A 101 7.52 -3.54 -0.87
C LEU A 101 9.01 -3.24 -1.04
N ARG A 102 9.83 -4.28 -1.22
CA ARG A 102 11.29 -4.15 -1.43
C ARG A 102 11.65 -3.30 -2.63
N MET A 103 10.85 -3.42 -3.69
CA MET A 103 11.06 -2.75 -4.98
C MET A 103 10.48 -1.32 -5.03
N ALA A 104 9.80 -0.88 -3.99
CA ALA A 104 9.38 0.50 -3.87
C ALA A 104 10.52 1.36 -3.30
N GLY A 105 10.48 2.66 -3.58
CA GLY A 105 11.49 3.60 -3.09
C GLY A 105 11.69 3.46 -1.58
N LYS A 106 12.95 3.46 -1.13
CA LYS A 106 13.29 3.75 0.26
C LYS A 106 13.23 5.27 0.41
N LEU A 107 12.25 5.76 1.15
CA LEU A 107 12.27 7.11 1.70
C LEU A 107 12.26 6.96 3.21
#